data_AF-A0A0F9IPI5-F1
#
_entry.id   AF-A0A0F9IPI5-F1
#
_cell.length_a   1.000
_cell.length_b   1.000
_cell.length_c   1.000
_cell.angle_alpha   90.00
_cell.angle_beta   90.00
_cell.angle_gamma   90.00
#
_symmetry.space_group_name_H-M   'P 1'
#
loop_
_entity.id
_entity.type
_entity.pdbx_description
1 polymer ?
#
loop_
_entity_poly.entity_id
_entity_poly.type
_entity_poly.pdbx_seq_one_letter_code
_entity_poly.pdbx_strand_id
1 'polypeptide(L)'
;MQTLRSTGIVGNWPLNAANVSLPTASDVSRNHNDGTLTNAVLAADGRSMVFAGADYITIPNANKYKFSNAMSAGGWIRKNDLSGLETIVSKYMSGGDEREWFILVEDQKIACSFGDPNDGTFQGTWTSDGNVITATGIFYKAEFTFNAGTVI
;
A
#
# COMPACT_ATOMS: atom_id res chain seq x y z
N MET A 1 -30.34 -8.19 1.77
CA MET A 1 -29.52 -8.02 0.54
C MET A 1 -28.72 -6.74 0.73
N GLN A 2 -27.44 -6.83 1.09
CA GLN A 2 -26.61 -5.65 1.38
C GLN A 2 -25.98 -5.17 0.07
N THR A 3 -26.43 -4.02 -0.42
CA THR A 3 -25.83 -3.35 -1.59
C THR A 3 -24.46 -2.81 -1.20
N LEU A 4 -23.40 -3.59 -1.45
CA LEU A 4 -22.03 -3.11 -1.37
C LEU A 4 -21.85 -1.99 -2.41
N ARG A 5 -21.61 -0.76 -1.95
CA ARG A 5 -21.23 0.37 -2.82
C ARG A 5 -19.80 0.13 -3.32
N SER A 6 -19.64 -0.62 -4.42
CA SER A 6 -18.34 -1.04 -4.95
C SER A 6 -17.79 -0.16 -6.08
N THR A 7 -18.15 1.12 -6.17
CA THR A 7 -17.76 1.92 -7.35
C THR A 7 -16.36 2.52 -7.27
N GLY A 8 -15.59 2.30 -6.20
CA GLY A 8 -14.28 2.94 -6.01
C GLY A 8 -13.12 2.03 -5.56
N ILE A 9 -13.36 0.76 -5.28
CA ILE A 9 -12.28 -0.15 -4.86
C ILE A 9 -11.51 -0.61 -6.10
N VAL A 10 -10.18 -0.40 -6.11
CA VAL A 10 -9.31 -0.79 -7.23
C VAL A 10 -8.50 -2.04 -6.92
N GLY A 11 -8.25 -2.34 -5.65
CA GLY A 11 -7.59 -3.56 -5.21
C GLY A 11 -7.84 -3.80 -3.72
N ASN A 12 -7.93 -5.07 -3.32
CA ASN A 12 -8.06 -5.47 -1.93
C ASN A 12 -7.41 -6.85 -1.72
N TRP A 13 -6.33 -6.88 -0.95
CA TRP A 13 -5.60 -8.10 -0.61
C TRP A 13 -5.68 -8.32 0.90
N PRO A 14 -6.51 -9.25 1.40
CA PRO A 14 -6.66 -9.50 2.83
C PRO A 14 -5.46 -10.16 3.52
N LEU A 15 -4.48 -10.67 2.75
CA LEU A 15 -3.21 -11.25 3.21
C LEU A 15 -3.34 -12.29 4.34
N ASN A 16 -4.29 -13.21 4.21
CA ASN A 16 -4.53 -14.30 5.17
C ASN A 16 -4.57 -15.66 4.47
N ALA A 17 -4.64 -16.74 5.26
CA ALA A 17 -4.60 -18.13 4.79
C ALA A 17 -5.70 -18.47 3.76
N ALA A 18 -6.85 -17.78 3.80
CA ALA A 18 -7.95 -18.02 2.86
C ALA A 18 -7.77 -17.27 1.53
N ASN A 19 -6.88 -16.27 1.47
CA ASN A 19 -6.68 -15.41 0.31
C ASN A 19 -5.24 -15.44 -0.24
N VAL A 20 -4.38 -16.29 0.32
CA VAL A 20 -3.02 -16.52 -0.17
C VAL A 20 -2.85 -18.00 -0.46
N SER A 21 -2.53 -18.30 -1.72
CA SER A 21 -2.14 -19.63 -2.18
C SER A 21 -0.86 -19.43 -3.01
N LEU A 22 0.29 -19.73 -2.41
CA LEU A 22 1.59 -19.36 -2.99
C LEU A 22 1.75 -19.85 -4.44
N PRO A 23 2.25 -19.00 -5.36
CA PRO A 23 2.83 -17.66 -5.13
C PRO A 23 1.81 -16.51 -5.28
N THR A 24 0.52 -16.75 -5.09
CA THR A 24 -0.55 -15.79 -5.42
C THR A 24 -1.23 -15.22 -4.16
N ALA A 25 -1.36 -13.89 -4.12
CA ALA A 25 -2.20 -13.15 -3.17
C ALA A 25 -3.45 -12.69 -3.92
N SER A 26 -4.61 -13.25 -3.57
CA SER A 26 -5.85 -12.98 -4.28
C SER A 26 -6.39 -11.59 -4.01
N ASP A 27 -6.82 -10.91 -5.08
CA ASP A 27 -7.56 -9.67 -5.03
C ASP A 27 -9.07 -9.93 -4.89
N VAL A 28 -9.64 -9.59 -3.74
CA VAL A 28 -11.07 -9.77 -3.47
C VAL A 28 -11.91 -8.58 -3.92
N SER A 29 -11.31 -7.57 -4.56
CA SER A 29 -12.01 -6.40 -5.09
C SER A 29 -12.82 -6.69 -6.37
N ARG A 30 -12.67 -7.89 -6.96
CA ARG A 30 -13.24 -8.32 -8.25
C ARG A 30 -12.62 -7.61 -9.47
N ASN A 31 -11.52 -6.89 -9.30
CA ASN A 31 -10.79 -6.26 -10.41
C ASN A 31 -9.69 -7.15 -10.99
N HIS A 32 -9.58 -8.38 -10.49
CA HIS A 32 -8.62 -9.40 -10.93
C HIS A 32 -7.16 -8.91 -10.85
N ASN A 33 -6.83 -8.21 -9.77
CA ASN A 33 -5.47 -7.71 -9.50
C ASN A 33 -4.68 -8.64 -8.60
N ASP A 34 -4.73 -9.94 -8.85
CA ASP A 34 -3.98 -10.90 -8.05
C ASP A 34 -2.49 -10.52 -8.05
N GLY A 35 -1.91 -10.48 -6.85
CA GLY A 35 -0.51 -10.15 -6.65
C GLY A 35 0.36 -11.40 -6.68
N THR A 36 1.59 -11.27 -7.16
CA THR A 36 2.61 -12.31 -7.08
C THR A 36 3.51 -12.06 -5.87
N LEU A 37 3.56 -13.03 -4.96
CA LEU A 37 4.41 -13.01 -3.78
C LEU A 37 5.86 -13.33 -4.16
N THR A 38 6.78 -12.55 -3.58
CA THR A 38 8.22 -12.80 -3.61
C THR A 38 8.71 -12.91 -2.17
N ASN A 39 9.20 -14.10 -1.79
CA ASN A 39 9.83 -14.45 -0.50
C ASN A 39 8.98 -14.31 0.78
N ALA A 40 7.92 -13.50 0.77
CA ALA A 40 7.01 -13.33 1.90
C ALA A 40 6.29 -14.65 2.27
N VAL A 41 6.10 -14.89 3.56
CA VAL A 41 5.48 -16.11 4.09
C VAL A 41 4.24 -15.81 4.91
N LEU A 42 3.30 -16.75 4.97
CA LEU A 42 2.15 -16.63 5.85
C LEU A 42 2.60 -16.65 7.33
N ALA A 43 2.06 -15.76 8.14
CA ALA A 43 2.27 -15.80 9.58
C ALA A 43 1.72 -17.11 10.18
N ALA A 44 2.29 -17.57 11.29
CA ALA A 44 1.90 -18.84 11.92
C ALA A 44 0.41 -18.89 12.34
N ASP A 45 -0.20 -17.75 12.61
CA ASP A 45 -1.63 -17.63 12.94
C ASP A 45 -2.55 -17.63 11.70
N GLY A 46 -1.99 -17.58 10.50
CA GLY A 46 -2.71 -17.53 9.23
C GLY A 46 -3.47 -16.24 8.96
N ARG A 47 -3.26 -15.17 9.75
CA ARG A 47 -4.06 -13.93 9.67
C ARG A 47 -3.33 -12.77 9.00
N SER A 48 -2.06 -12.95 8.67
CA SER A 48 -1.21 -11.93 8.06
C SER A 48 -0.09 -12.57 7.24
N MET A 49 0.60 -11.76 6.48
CA MET A 49 1.85 -12.09 5.81
C MET A 49 3.04 -11.49 6.58
N VAL A 50 4.16 -12.18 6.60
CA VAL A 50 5.43 -11.74 7.17
C VAL A 50 6.36 -11.33 6.03
N PHE A 51 6.91 -10.12 6.14
CA PHE A 51 7.89 -9.54 5.21
C PHE A 51 9.17 -9.28 6.00
N ALA A 52 10.29 -9.88 5.59
CA ALA A 52 11.56 -9.89 6.30
C ALA A 52 12.73 -9.41 5.43
N GLY A 53 12.56 -8.26 4.77
CA GLY A 53 13.59 -7.62 3.95
C GLY A 53 13.13 -7.41 2.51
N ALA A 54 13.77 -8.10 1.56
CA ALA A 54 13.49 -7.98 0.12
C ALA A 54 12.20 -8.71 -0.32
N ASP A 55 11.20 -8.74 0.54
CA ASP A 55 9.95 -9.46 0.37
C ASP A 55 8.88 -8.48 -0.11
N TYR A 56 8.06 -8.89 -1.07
CA TYR A 56 7.01 -8.03 -1.60
C TYR A 56 5.92 -8.82 -2.30
N ILE A 57 4.81 -8.14 -2.54
CA ILE A 57 3.76 -8.59 -3.44
C ILE A 57 3.77 -7.62 -4.61
N THR A 58 3.99 -8.12 -5.81
CA THR A 58 4.00 -7.31 -7.02
C THR A 58 2.71 -7.50 -7.82
N ILE A 59 2.22 -6.42 -8.40
CA ILE A 59 1.11 -6.40 -9.33
C ILE A 59 1.63 -5.74 -10.61
N PRO A 60 1.41 -6.32 -11.80
CA PRO A 60 1.86 -5.72 -13.04
C PRO A 60 1.37 -4.28 -13.20
N ASN A 61 2.24 -3.42 -13.73
CA ASN A 61 1.91 -2.03 -14.02
C ASN A 61 0.68 -1.93 -14.93
N ALA A 62 -0.25 -1.03 -14.60
CA ALA A 62 -1.46 -0.80 -15.39
C ALA A 62 -1.95 0.65 -15.22
N ASN A 63 -2.65 1.15 -16.25
CA ASN A 63 -3.19 2.52 -16.27
C ASN A 63 -4.20 2.79 -15.13
N LYS A 64 -4.88 1.76 -14.62
CA LYS A 64 -5.84 1.91 -13.51
C LYS A 64 -5.20 2.30 -12.16
N TYR A 65 -3.87 2.22 -12.05
CA TYR A 65 -3.12 2.67 -10.88
C TYR A 65 -2.53 4.07 -11.05
N LYS A 66 -2.73 4.69 -12.22
CA LYS A 66 -2.34 6.06 -12.54
C LYS A 66 -3.48 7.00 -12.17
N PHE A 67 -3.65 7.32 -10.90
CA PHE A 67 -4.79 8.12 -10.42
C PHE A 67 -4.68 9.60 -10.81
N SER A 68 -5.68 10.16 -11.50
CA SER A 68 -5.80 11.61 -11.74
C SER A 68 -6.90 12.28 -10.91
N ASN A 69 -7.62 11.48 -10.13
CA ASN A 69 -8.72 11.89 -9.26
C ASN A 69 -8.38 11.52 -7.81
N ALA A 70 -9.26 11.90 -6.88
CA ALA A 70 -9.08 11.51 -5.48
C ALA A 70 -8.92 9.98 -5.33
N MET A 71 -8.01 9.57 -4.46
CA MET A 71 -7.72 8.17 -4.15
C MET A 71 -7.40 7.99 -2.67
N SER A 72 -7.57 6.76 -2.19
CA SER A 72 -7.08 6.35 -0.87
C SER A 72 -6.36 5.02 -1.01
N ALA A 73 -5.30 4.83 -0.23
CA ALA A 73 -4.61 3.55 -0.11
C ALA A 73 -4.09 3.36 1.31
N GLY A 74 -3.89 2.10 1.69
CA GLY A 74 -3.44 1.77 3.03
C GLY A 74 -3.47 0.28 3.32
N GLY A 75 -3.09 -0.06 4.54
CA GLY A 75 -3.01 -1.42 5.02
C GLY A 75 -2.82 -1.49 6.52
N TRP A 76 -2.94 -2.71 7.05
CA TRP A 76 -2.57 -3.01 8.43
C TRP A 76 -1.12 -3.46 8.48
N ILE A 77 -0.34 -2.90 9.40
CA ILE A 77 1.06 -3.25 9.61
C ILE A 77 1.35 -3.61 11.06
N ARG A 78 2.32 -4.50 11.27
CA ARG A 78 2.88 -4.81 12.58
C ARG A 78 4.39 -4.91 12.44
N LYS A 79 5.13 -4.00 13.07
CA LYS A 79 6.60 -4.02 13.06
C LYS A 79 7.17 -4.84 14.22
N ASN A 80 8.34 -5.43 13.99
CA ASN A 80 9.11 -6.16 15.00
C ASN A 80 10.24 -5.30 15.62
N ASP A 81 10.59 -4.20 14.97
CA ASP A 81 11.49 -3.14 15.43
C ASP A 81 10.83 -1.77 15.19
N LEU A 82 11.48 -0.68 15.60
CA LEU A 82 10.99 0.70 15.44
C LEU A 82 11.93 1.55 14.58
N SER A 83 12.78 0.90 13.78
CA SER A 83 13.76 1.53 12.92
C SER A 83 13.58 1.04 11.49
N GLY A 84 14.16 1.76 10.53
CA GLY A 84 14.20 1.33 9.14
C GLY A 84 13.12 1.94 8.27
N LEU A 85 13.15 1.59 6.99
CA LEU A 85 12.24 2.10 5.98
C LEU A 85 11.47 0.93 5.38
N GLU A 86 10.16 0.86 5.63
CA GLU A 86 9.30 -0.18 5.08
C GLU A 86 8.15 0.42 4.29
N THR A 87 8.06 0.04 3.02
CA THR A 87 6.93 0.42 2.17
C THR A 87 5.74 -0.48 2.48
N ILE A 88 4.59 0.11 2.73
CA ILE A 88 3.33 -0.61 2.94
C ILE A 88 2.72 -0.95 1.58
N VAL A 89 2.60 0.06 0.72
CA VAL A 89 2.18 -0.08 -0.67
C VAL A 89 2.76 1.08 -1.47
N SER A 90 3.21 0.80 -2.68
CA SER A 90 3.71 1.83 -3.60
C SER A 90 3.34 1.52 -5.04
N LYS A 91 3.21 2.61 -5.79
CA LYS A 91 3.34 2.67 -7.24
C LYS A 91 4.53 3.58 -7.49
N TYR A 92 5.63 3.02 -7.93
CA TYR A 92 6.85 3.76 -8.23
C TYR A 92 7.45 3.21 -9.52
N MET A 93 7.98 4.08 -10.39
CA MET A 93 8.65 3.64 -11.61
C MET A 93 9.87 4.52 -11.87
N SER A 94 11.05 3.97 -11.57
CA SER A 94 12.34 4.66 -11.71
C SER A 94 12.69 5.12 -13.14
N GLY A 95 11.91 4.70 -14.15
CA GLY A 95 12.12 5.01 -15.57
C GLY A 95 11.28 6.15 -16.14
N GLY A 96 10.50 6.87 -15.31
CA GLY A 96 9.78 8.08 -15.72
C GLY A 96 8.41 7.83 -16.38
N ASP A 97 7.41 7.49 -15.56
CA ASP A 97 5.98 7.63 -15.89
C ASP A 97 5.19 7.78 -14.57
N GLU A 98 4.91 9.04 -14.23
CA GLU A 98 5.17 9.56 -12.89
C GLU A 98 3.92 9.72 -12.01
N ARG A 99 2.84 8.92 -12.14
CA ARG A 99 1.80 8.94 -11.09
C ARG A 99 2.22 8.10 -9.88
N GLU A 100 3.36 8.48 -9.33
CA GLU A 100 3.99 7.81 -8.21
C GLU A 100 3.23 8.11 -6.95
N TRP A 101 3.07 7.10 -6.12
CA TRP A 101 2.50 7.27 -4.81
C TRP A 101 2.99 6.16 -3.92
N PHE A 102 3.12 6.46 -2.65
CA PHE A 102 3.47 5.47 -1.65
C PHE A 102 2.89 5.85 -0.31
N ILE A 103 2.76 4.84 0.53
CA ILE A 103 2.68 4.98 1.96
C ILE A 103 3.73 4.06 2.57
N LEU A 104 4.54 4.62 3.46
CA LEU A 104 5.65 3.93 4.08
C LEU A 104 5.75 4.28 5.55
N VAL A 105 6.50 3.48 6.29
CA VAL A 105 6.99 3.80 7.62
C VAL A 105 8.48 4.06 7.53
N GLU A 106 8.91 5.15 8.13
CA GLU A 106 10.31 5.49 8.34
C GLU A 106 10.53 5.60 9.85
N ASP A 107 11.26 4.63 10.40
CA ASP A 107 11.42 4.36 11.82
C ASP A 107 10.06 4.24 12.54
N GLN A 108 9.59 5.34 13.12
CA GLN A 108 8.34 5.44 13.87
C GLN A 108 7.34 6.40 13.25
N LYS A 109 7.70 6.99 12.10
CA LYS A 109 6.91 7.98 11.39
C LYS A 109 6.23 7.34 10.20
N ILE A 110 5.05 7.84 9.87
CA ILE A 110 4.38 7.48 8.62
C ILE A 110 4.69 8.57 7.60
N ALA A 111 4.95 8.17 6.37
CA ALA A 111 5.11 9.09 5.26
C ALA A 111 4.28 8.65 4.06
N CYS A 112 3.84 9.63 3.28
CA CYS A 112 3.18 9.39 2.02
C CYS A 112 3.63 10.42 0.98
N SER A 113 3.53 10.02 -0.27
CA SER A 113 3.77 10.90 -1.42
C SER A 113 2.74 10.60 -2.50
N PHE A 114 2.47 11.61 -3.32
CA PHE A 114 1.67 11.51 -4.52
C PHE A 114 2.25 12.46 -5.58
N GLY A 115 2.45 11.97 -6.79
CA GLY A 115 2.88 12.77 -7.95
C GLY A 115 1.75 13.60 -8.53
N ASP A 116 2.08 14.62 -9.32
CA ASP A 116 1.10 15.54 -9.90
C ASP A 116 0.07 14.77 -10.75
N PRO A 117 -1.24 14.97 -10.56
CA PRO A 117 -2.24 14.25 -11.32
C PRO A 117 -2.23 14.57 -12.83
N ASN A 118 -1.68 15.72 -13.24
CA ASN A 118 -1.64 16.20 -14.61
C ASN A 118 -0.47 15.63 -15.41
N ASP A 119 0.75 15.76 -14.89
CA ASP A 119 1.98 15.36 -15.59
C ASP A 119 2.75 14.24 -14.89
N GLY A 120 2.39 13.93 -13.63
CA GLY A 120 3.07 12.94 -12.80
C GLY A 120 4.27 13.50 -12.03
N THR A 121 4.67 14.75 -12.20
CA THR A 121 5.87 15.24 -11.52
C THR A 121 5.78 15.07 -10.00
N PHE A 122 6.86 14.62 -9.36
CA PHE A 122 6.86 14.40 -7.91
C PHE A 122 6.55 15.69 -7.15
N GLN A 123 5.47 15.70 -6.35
CA GLN A 123 5.02 16.90 -5.61
C GLN A 123 5.52 16.96 -4.15
N GLY A 124 6.37 16.01 -3.73
CA GLY A 124 6.89 15.96 -2.37
C GLY A 124 6.38 14.78 -1.57
N THR A 125 6.84 14.75 -0.32
CA THR A 125 6.47 13.76 0.68
C THR A 125 5.93 14.50 1.90
N TRP A 126 4.81 14.02 2.43
CA TRP A 126 4.37 14.37 3.77
C TRP A 126 4.84 13.30 4.74
N THR A 127 5.34 13.72 5.91
CA THR A 127 5.74 12.82 7.00
C THR A 127 5.12 13.31 8.28
N SER A 128 4.71 12.40 9.18
CA SER A 128 4.19 12.78 10.48
C SER A 128 5.21 13.58 11.32
N ASP A 129 4.73 14.62 12.01
CA ASP A 129 5.57 15.47 12.85
C ASP A 129 6.25 14.67 13.97
N GLY A 130 5.47 13.77 14.60
CA GLY A 130 5.92 12.89 15.67
C GLY A 130 5.90 11.41 15.30
N ASN A 131 6.30 10.59 16.26
CA ASN A 131 6.24 9.14 16.19
C ASN A 131 4.79 8.69 16.31
N VAL A 132 4.28 7.99 15.30
CA VAL A 132 2.91 7.44 15.25
C VAL A 132 2.90 5.92 15.37
N ILE A 133 4.03 5.28 15.08
CA ILE A 133 4.27 3.86 15.39
C ILE A 133 5.08 3.82 16.69
N THR A 134 4.40 3.59 17.81
CA THR A 134 4.98 3.81 19.14
C THR A 134 5.51 2.55 19.84
N ALA A 135 5.19 1.38 19.31
CA ALA A 135 5.51 0.09 19.90
C ALA A 135 5.51 -1.02 18.84
N THR A 136 6.34 -2.04 19.08
CA THR A 136 6.40 -3.26 18.27
C THR A 136 5.30 -4.24 18.66
N GLY A 137 5.05 -5.24 17.81
CA GLY A 137 4.16 -6.37 18.14
C GLY A 137 2.65 -6.06 18.13
N ILE A 138 2.25 -4.81 17.87
CA ILE A 138 0.84 -4.41 17.71
C ILE A 138 0.54 -3.97 16.27
N PHE A 139 -0.70 -4.17 15.84
CA PHE A 139 -1.15 -3.75 14.52
C PHE A 139 -1.56 -2.28 14.50
N TYR A 140 -1.04 -1.53 13.54
CA TYR A 140 -1.46 -0.17 13.20
C TYR A 140 -2.17 -0.19 11.85
N LYS A 141 -3.20 0.64 11.71
CA LYS A 141 -3.82 0.91 10.41
C LYS A 141 -3.20 2.18 9.84
N ALA A 142 -2.58 2.06 8.68
CA ALA A 142 -1.94 3.16 7.97
C ALA A 142 -2.72 3.42 6.68
N GLU A 143 -3.29 4.62 6.55
CA GLU A 143 -4.07 5.02 5.39
C GLU A 143 -3.74 6.46 5.02
N PHE A 144 -3.69 6.74 3.72
CA PHE A 144 -3.69 8.11 3.21
C PHE A 144 -4.83 8.29 2.22
N THR A 145 -5.30 9.53 2.11
CA THR A 145 -6.25 9.95 1.09
C THR A 145 -5.70 11.19 0.42
N PHE A 146 -5.59 11.13 -0.89
CA PHE A 146 -5.28 12.27 -1.74
C PHE A 146 -6.58 12.76 -2.37
N ASN A 147 -6.86 14.05 -2.25
CA ASN A 147 -7.95 14.70 -2.98
C ASN A 147 -7.35 15.44 -4.17
N ALA A 148 -7.69 15.00 -5.39
CA ALA A 148 -7.30 15.72 -6.59
C ALA A 148 -8.07 17.05 -6.65
N GLY A 149 -7.37 18.13 -6.37
CA GLY A 149 -7.78 19.52 -6.53
C GLY A 149 -6.54 20.34 -6.86
N THR A 150 -6.71 21.49 -7.52
CA THR A 150 -5.61 22.37 -7.89
C THR A 150 -4.84 22.77 -6.63
N VAL A 151 -3.59 22.32 -6.51
CA VAL A 151 -2.63 22.99 -5.64
C VAL A 151 -2.50 24.40 -6.20
N ILE A 152 -3.02 25.40 -5.49
CA ILE A 152 -2.87 26.81 -5.85
C ILE A 152 -1.52 27.30 -5.30
#